data_AF-A0AAU9LCZ9-F1
#
_entry.id   AF-A0AAU9LCZ9-F1
#
_cell.length_a   1.000
_cell.length_b   1.000
_cell.length_c   1.000
_cell.angle_alpha   90.00
_cell.angle_beta   90.00
_cell.angle_gamma   90.00
#
_symmetry.space_group_name_H-M   'P 1'
#
loop_
_entity.id
_entity.type
_entity.pdbx_description
1 polymer ?
#
loop_
_entity_poly.entity_id
_entity_poly.type
_entity_poly.pdbx_seq_one_letter_code
_entity_poly.pdbx_strand_id
1 'polypeptide(L)'
;MLEVPPSPAPSSLTVKRRESVRMKRMQLILKKALEVSVHSASLVDLRACLESECRGDEELLGAFFPPPTPESLEQHNTEEVAAQAVMSLRQKVETIFQWLCETHDVETELLELEDVIRQAEDRRLHQVEKKQREEEKEENQMEKEKEKDKTTPEAWIRAERLRAKQEEKKELERLVEALETKNKDLQRVVEEKRRHATADVQRMQRAAIQLGQMSHLAKDYAITP
;
A
#
# COMPACT_ATOMS: atom_id res chain seq x y z
N MET A 1 -24.92 47.60 5.91
CA MET A 1 -23.80 46.83 5.34
C MET A 1 -23.08 46.18 6.51
N LEU A 2 -23.22 44.87 6.68
CA LEU A 2 -22.65 44.10 7.79
C LEU A 2 -21.66 43.10 7.20
N GLU A 3 -20.41 43.20 7.62
CA GLU A 3 -19.29 42.37 7.16
C GLU A 3 -19.48 40.91 7.58
N VAL A 4 -19.30 40.01 6.61
CA VAL A 4 -19.30 38.56 6.79
C VAL A 4 -17.86 38.14 7.16
N PRO A 5 -17.63 37.40 8.25
CA PRO A 5 -16.30 36.92 8.57
C PRO A 5 -15.89 35.79 7.60
N PRO A 6 -14.60 35.71 7.21
CA PRO A 6 -14.13 34.70 6.27
C PRO A 6 -14.16 33.29 6.90
N SER A 7 -14.74 32.37 6.13
CA SER A 7 -14.85 30.94 6.43
C SER A 7 -13.45 30.31 6.63
N PRO A 8 -13.23 29.48 7.66
CA PRO A 8 -11.96 28.77 7.82
C PRO A 8 -11.85 27.68 6.76
N ALA A 9 -10.78 27.75 5.96
CA ALA A 9 -10.43 26.75 4.97
C ALA A 9 -10.28 25.35 5.61
N PRO A 10 -10.69 24.27 4.91
CA PRO A 10 -10.51 22.92 5.40
C PRO A 10 -9.01 22.61 5.46
N SER A 11 -8.50 22.46 6.69
CA SER A 11 -7.18 21.87 6.93
C SER A 11 -7.23 20.38 6.58
N SER A 12 -7.11 20.08 5.29
CA SER A 12 -6.78 18.73 4.84
C SER A 12 -5.31 18.49 5.12
N LEU A 13 -5.03 18.03 6.35
CA LEU A 13 -3.83 17.24 6.62
C LEU A 13 -3.95 15.98 5.76
N THR A 14 -3.51 16.08 4.52
CA THR A 14 -3.26 14.95 3.64
C THR A 14 -2.05 14.23 4.20
N VAL A 15 -2.30 13.39 5.21
CA VAL A 15 -1.42 12.26 5.47
C VAL A 15 -1.36 11.52 4.14
N LYS A 16 -0.24 11.63 3.42
CA LYS A 16 0.01 10.84 2.21
C LYS A 16 -0.17 9.39 2.62
N ARG A 17 -1.33 8.82 2.30
CA ARG A 17 -1.64 7.43 2.57
C ARG A 17 -0.58 6.65 1.82
N ARG A 18 0.22 5.89 2.56
CA ARG A 18 1.24 5.06 1.96
C ARG A 18 0.53 4.04 1.08
N GLU A 19 0.75 4.11 -0.23
CA GLU A 19 0.21 3.14 -1.18
C GLU A 19 1.13 1.92 -1.24
N SER A 20 0.54 0.73 -1.26
CA SER A 20 1.26 -0.53 -1.43
C SER A 20 1.93 -0.59 -2.81
N VAL A 21 3.22 -0.91 -2.82
CA VAL A 21 3.95 -1.16 -4.06
C VAL A 21 3.41 -2.42 -4.74
N ARG A 22 3.03 -3.43 -3.97
CA ARG A 22 2.41 -4.67 -4.46
C ARG A 22 1.03 -4.43 -5.05
N MET A 23 0.20 -3.57 -4.48
CA MET A 23 -1.08 -3.20 -5.08
C MET A 23 -0.88 -2.53 -6.44
N LYS A 24 0.05 -1.57 -6.54
CA LYS A 24 0.38 -0.92 -7.83
C LYS A 24 0.81 -1.94 -8.87
N ARG A 25 1.62 -2.93 -8.47
CA ARG A 25 2.01 -4.04 -9.36
C ARG A 25 0.81 -4.88 -9.78
N MET A 26 -0.10 -5.20 -8.86
CA MET A 26 -1.29 -5.97 -9.16
C MET A 26 -2.22 -5.25 -10.14
N GLN A 27 -2.46 -3.94 -9.94
CA GLN A 27 -3.21 -3.09 -10.87
C GLN A 27 -2.53 -3.03 -12.25
N LEU A 28 -1.20 -2.92 -12.30
CA LEU A 28 -0.45 -2.92 -13.55
C LEU A 28 -0.57 -4.26 -14.29
N ILE A 29 -0.49 -5.38 -13.57
CA ILE A 29 -0.66 -6.72 -14.13
C ILE A 29 -2.07 -6.88 -14.71
N LEU A 30 -3.11 -6.46 -13.97
CA LEU A 30 -4.49 -6.49 -14.46
C LEU A 30 -4.63 -5.68 -15.75
N LYS A 31 -4.14 -4.45 -15.75
CA LYS A 31 -4.18 -3.58 -16.93
C LYS A 31 -3.52 -4.24 -18.14
N LYS A 32 -2.32 -4.81 -17.96
CA LYS A 32 -1.59 -5.49 -19.03
C LYS A 32 -2.32 -6.76 -19.50
N ALA A 33 -2.91 -7.53 -18.59
CA ALA A 33 -3.70 -8.70 -18.94
C ALA A 33 -4.91 -8.32 -19.78
N LEU A 34 -5.63 -7.25 -19.39
CA LEU A 34 -6.75 -6.71 -20.15
C LEU A 34 -6.33 -6.24 -21.54
N GLU A 35 -5.22 -5.50 -21.65
CA GLU A 35 -4.67 -5.07 -22.95
C GLU A 35 -4.36 -6.27 -23.88
N VAL A 36 -3.74 -7.32 -23.34
CA VAL A 36 -3.46 -8.55 -24.11
C VAL A 36 -4.75 -9.26 -24.52
N SER A 37 -5.73 -9.39 -23.62
CA SER A 37 -7.02 -10.02 -23.93
C SER A 37 -7.79 -9.25 -25.00
N VAL A 38 -7.76 -7.92 -24.98
CA VAL A 38 -8.34 -7.08 -26.03
C VAL A 38 -7.67 -7.33 -27.37
N HIS A 39 -6.33 -7.36 -27.39
CA HIS A 39 -5.59 -7.65 -28.60
C HIS A 39 -5.93 -9.04 -29.14
N SER A 40 -5.99 -10.07 -28.28
CA SER A 40 -6.40 -11.41 -28.69
C SER A 40 -7.84 -11.45 -29.23
N ALA A 41 -8.78 -10.74 -28.62
CA ALA A 41 -10.16 -10.66 -29.11
C ALA A 41 -10.26 -9.97 -30.47
N SER A 42 -9.44 -8.94 -30.73
CA SER A 42 -9.38 -8.28 -32.04
C SER A 42 -8.84 -9.16 -33.17
N LEU A 43 -8.13 -10.25 -32.83
CA LEU A 43 -7.62 -11.22 -33.80
C LEU A 43 -8.62 -12.36 -34.08
N VAL A 44 -9.70 -12.46 -33.30
CA VAL A 44 -10.74 -13.48 -33.50
C VAL A 44 -11.67 -13.01 -34.61
N ASP A 45 -11.69 -13.76 -35.71
CA ASP A 45 -12.66 -13.56 -36.78
C ASP A 45 -14.04 -14.06 -36.34
N LEU A 46 -14.86 -13.14 -35.86
CA LEU A 46 -16.23 -13.43 -35.41
C LEU A 46 -17.08 -14.05 -36.52
N ARG A 47 -16.81 -13.73 -37.80
CA ARG A 47 -17.52 -14.31 -38.94
C ARG A 47 -17.14 -15.79 -39.09
N ALA A 48 -15.85 -16.11 -39.05
CA ALA A 48 -15.38 -17.49 -39.12
C ALA A 48 -15.88 -18.34 -37.92
N CYS A 49 -15.96 -17.74 -36.72
CA CYS A 49 -16.55 -18.40 -35.55
C CYS A 49 -18.04 -18.74 -35.77
N LEU A 50 -18.84 -17.76 -36.19
CA LEU A 50 -20.27 -17.97 -36.48
C LEU A 50 -20.50 -18.93 -37.65
N GLU A 51 -19.66 -18.89 -38.68
CA GLU A 51 -19.75 -19.79 -39.82
C GLU A 51 -19.58 -21.27 -39.42
N SER A 52 -18.68 -21.53 -38.46
CA SER A 52 -18.47 -22.87 -37.91
C SER A 52 -19.65 -23.39 -37.06
N GLU A 53 -20.37 -22.50 -36.39
CA GLU A 53 -21.54 -22.85 -35.57
C GLU A 53 -22.84 -22.96 -36.39
N CYS A 54 -22.99 -22.11 -37.40
CA CYS A 54 -24.18 -22.04 -38.26
C CYS A 54 -24.17 -23.07 -39.40
N ARG A 55 -23.19 -23.98 -39.46
CA ARG A 55 -23.05 -25.03 -40.50
C ARG A 55 -23.12 -24.51 -41.95
N GLY A 56 -22.68 -23.26 -42.18
CA GLY A 56 -22.70 -22.65 -43.51
C GLY A 56 -24.05 -22.11 -43.98
N ASP A 57 -24.96 -21.75 -43.06
CA ASP A 57 -26.17 -20.98 -43.39
C ASP A 57 -25.80 -19.54 -43.80
N GLU A 58 -25.61 -19.34 -45.12
CA GLU A 58 -25.22 -18.07 -45.74
C GLU A 58 -26.27 -16.98 -45.60
N GLU A 59 -27.56 -17.31 -45.48
CA GLU A 59 -28.61 -16.31 -45.26
C GLU A 59 -28.52 -15.73 -43.84
N LEU A 60 -28.27 -16.59 -42.85
CA LEU A 60 -28.06 -16.17 -41.47
C LEU A 60 -26.75 -15.39 -41.32
N LEU A 61 -25.66 -15.88 -41.91
CA LEU A 61 -24.37 -15.17 -41.92
C LEU A 61 -24.47 -13.81 -42.61
N GLY A 62 -25.18 -13.72 -43.74
CA GLY A 62 -25.42 -12.47 -44.46
C GLY A 62 -26.30 -11.47 -43.70
N ALA A 63 -27.15 -11.93 -42.78
CA ALA A 63 -27.94 -11.07 -41.91
C ALA A 63 -27.10 -10.40 -40.79
N PHE A 64 -26.07 -11.10 -40.29
CA PHE A 64 -25.17 -10.57 -39.25
C PHE A 64 -23.92 -9.89 -39.81
N PHE A 65 -23.43 -10.34 -40.97
CA PHE A 65 -22.28 -9.80 -41.68
C PHE A 65 -22.64 -9.54 -43.14
N PRO A 66 -23.38 -8.47 -43.44
CA PRO A 66 -23.76 -8.13 -44.80
C PRO A 66 -22.52 -8.03 -45.70
N PRO A 67 -22.57 -8.53 -46.96
CA PRO A 67 -21.45 -8.40 -47.87
C PRO A 67 -21.11 -6.92 -48.06
N PRO A 68 -19.82 -6.56 -48.10
CA PRO A 68 -19.39 -5.17 -48.23
C PRO A 68 -19.91 -4.61 -49.55
N THR A 69 -21.00 -3.82 -49.48
CA THR A 69 -21.50 -3.07 -50.61
C THR A 69 -20.60 -1.85 -50.81
N PRO A 70 -20.29 -1.46 -52.06
CA PRO A 70 -19.35 -0.36 -52.35
C PRO A 70 -19.78 1.03 -51.84
N GLU A 71 -20.94 1.14 -51.17
CA GLU A 71 -21.45 2.38 -50.55
C GLU A 71 -21.49 2.32 -49.00
N SER A 72 -20.98 1.28 -48.34
CA SER A 72 -21.23 1.09 -46.90
C SER A 72 -20.29 1.91 -45.99
N LEU A 73 -20.78 3.06 -45.52
CA LEU A 73 -20.35 3.71 -44.27
C LEU A 73 -20.55 2.80 -43.03
N GLU A 74 -21.28 1.69 -43.17
CA GLU A 74 -21.69 0.81 -42.06
C GLU A 74 -20.59 -0.09 -41.48
N GLN A 75 -19.52 -0.40 -42.23
CA GLN A 75 -18.38 -1.16 -41.67
C GLN A 75 -17.69 -0.40 -40.53
N HIS A 76 -17.63 0.93 -40.63
CA HIS A 76 -17.09 1.79 -39.57
C HIS A 76 -17.95 1.72 -38.30
N ASN A 77 -19.28 1.61 -38.45
CA ASN A 77 -20.20 1.46 -37.32
C ASN A 77 -20.00 0.11 -36.60
N THR A 78 -19.75 -0.97 -37.33
CA THR A 78 -19.54 -2.30 -36.70
C THR A 78 -18.23 -2.38 -35.92
N GLU A 79 -17.15 -1.79 -36.44
CA GLU A 79 -15.86 -1.73 -35.75
C GLU A 79 -15.91 -0.80 -34.52
N GLU A 80 -16.61 0.33 -34.63
CA GLU A 80 -16.89 1.22 -33.51
C GLU A 80 -17.71 0.54 -32.40
N VAL A 81 -18.74 -0.23 -32.76
CA VAL A 81 -19.55 -0.98 -31.80
C VAL A 81 -18.72 -2.06 -31.10
N ALA A 82 -17.86 -2.77 -31.82
CA ALA A 82 -16.94 -3.76 -31.25
C ALA A 82 -15.92 -3.09 -30.30
N ALA A 83 -15.30 -2.00 -30.72
CA ALA A 83 -14.38 -1.21 -29.89
C ALA A 83 -15.07 -0.69 -28.61
N GLN A 84 -16.31 -0.20 -28.73
CA GLN A 84 -17.10 0.27 -27.60
C GLN A 84 -17.47 -0.87 -26.63
N ALA A 85 -17.85 -2.04 -27.15
CA ALA A 85 -18.14 -3.22 -26.33
C ALA A 85 -16.91 -3.68 -25.54
N VAL A 86 -15.75 -3.70 -26.19
CA VAL A 86 -14.46 -4.03 -25.57
C VAL A 86 -14.09 -3.02 -24.46
N MET A 87 -14.23 -1.73 -24.74
CA MET A 87 -13.97 -0.69 -23.74
C MET A 87 -14.93 -0.77 -22.55
N SER A 88 -16.22 -1.04 -22.79
CA SER A 88 -17.21 -1.26 -21.74
C SER A 88 -16.88 -2.47 -20.88
N LEU A 89 -16.48 -3.58 -21.50
CA LEU A 89 -16.05 -4.79 -20.77
C LEU A 89 -14.83 -4.51 -19.89
N ARG A 90 -13.83 -3.82 -20.43
CA ARG A 90 -12.63 -3.41 -19.69
C ARG A 90 -13.00 -2.60 -18.44
N GLN A 91 -13.82 -1.57 -18.61
CA GLN A 91 -14.24 -0.71 -17.50
C GLN A 91 -15.03 -1.48 -16.42
N LYS A 92 -15.89 -2.43 -16.84
CA LYS A 92 -16.62 -3.31 -15.91
C LYS A 92 -15.66 -4.19 -15.11
N VAL A 93 -14.67 -4.80 -15.75
CA VAL A 93 -13.68 -5.63 -15.06
C VAL A 93 -12.85 -4.80 -14.08
N GLU A 94 -12.39 -3.62 -14.48
CA GLU A 94 -11.66 -2.69 -13.60
C GLU A 94 -12.52 -2.29 -12.38
N THR A 95 -13.81 -2.03 -12.59
CA THR A 95 -14.76 -1.69 -11.50
C THR A 95 -14.96 -2.86 -10.54
N ILE A 96 -15.19 -4.07 -11.05
CA ILE A 96 -15.36 -5.28 -10.22
C ILE A 96 -14.08 -5.57 -9.44
N PHE A 97 -12.92 -5.44 -10.09
CA PHE A 97 -11.63 -5.63 -9.43
C PHE A 97 -11.42 -4.63 -8.28
N GLN A 98 -11.71 -3.35 -8.53
CA GLN A 98 -11.60 -2.32 -7.49
C GLN A 98 -12.55 -2.63 -6.31
N TRP A 99 -13.81 -2.99 -6.62
CA TRP A 99 -14.78 -3.39 -5.60
C TRP A 99 -14.32 -4.61 -4.79
N LEU A 100 -13.73 -5.62 -5.43
CA LEU A 100 -13.17 -6.79 -4.74
C LEU A 100 -12.02 -6.38 -3.80
N CYS A 101 -11.12 -5.52 -4.27
CA CYS A 101 -9.99 -5.04 -3.48
C CYS A 101 -10.43 -4.23 -2.26
N GLU A 102 -11.47 -3.41 -2.40
CA GLU A 102 -12.07 -2.65 -1.31
C GLU A 102 -12.83 -3.56 -0.33
N THR A 103 -13.61 -4.50 -0.84
CA THR A 103 -14.42 -5.42 -0.01
C THR A 103 -13.54 -6.33 0.86
N HIS A 104 -12.35 -6.67 0.38
CA HIS A 104 -11.43 -7.60 1.06
C HIS A 104 -10.23 -6.87 1.67
N ASP A 105 -10.27 -5.54 1.75
CA ASP A 105 -9.20 -4.71 2.31
C ASP A 105 -7.78 -5.06 1.80
N VAL A 106 -7.68 -5.45 0.52
CA VAL A 106 -6.45 -6.03 -0.06
C VAL A 106 -5.27 -5.07 0.04
N GLU A 107 -5.51 -3.76 -0.08
CA GLU A 107 -4.50 -2.73 0.10
C GLU A 107 -3.85 -2.80 1.49
N THR A 108 -4.67 -3.00 2.53
CA THR A 108 -4.21 -3.07 3.93
C THR A 108 -3.38 -4.34 4.14
N GLU A 109 -3.88 -5.49 3.69
CA GLU A 109 -3.17 -6.77 3.78
C GLU A 109 -1.82 -6.74 3.05
N LEU A 110 -1.76 -6.12 1.87
CA LEU A 110 -0.52 -5.98 1.12
C LEU A 110 0.47 -5.02 1.79
N LEU A 111 0.00 -3.95 2.42
CA LEU A 111 0.84 -3.05 3.23
C LEU A 111 1.44 -3.78 4.43
N GLU A 112 0.63 -4.55 5.15
CA GLU A 112 1.09 -5.35 6.29
C GLU A 112 2.13 -6.38 5.86
N LEU A 113 1.89 -7.08 4.74
CA LEU A 113 2.85 -8.01 4.16
C LEU A 113 4.18 -7.32 3.81
N GLU A 114 4.14 -6.13 3.20
CA GLU A 114 5.36 -5.37 2.89
C GLU A 114 6.11 -4.94 4.15
N ASP A 115 5.40 -4.60 5.22
CA ASP A 115 6.02 -4.26 6.50
C ASP A 115 6.67 -5.49 7.16
N VAL A 116 6.00 -6.65 7.14
CA VAL A 116 6.55 -7.93 7.63
C VAL A 116 7.82 -8.33 6.87
N ILE A 117 7.80 -8.19 5.54
CA ILE A 117 8.99 -8.49 4.71
C ILE A 117 10.14 -7.54 5.06
N ARG A 118 9.89 -6.23 5.16
CA ARG A 118 10.92 -5.25 5.53
C ARG A 118 11.52 -5.56 6.90
N GLN A 119 10.70 -5.86 7.90
CA GLN A 119 11.20 -6.27 9.20
C GLN A 119 12.03 -7.57 9.15
N ALA A 120 11.64 -8.54 8.32
CA ALA A 120 12.40 -9.78 8.15
C ALA A 120 13.76 -9.53 7.46
N GLU A 121 13.78 -8.67 6.46
CA GLU A 121 15.00 -8.25 5.77
C GLU A 121 15.94 -7.51 6.71
N ASP A 122 15.42 -6.58 7.52
CA ASP A 122 16.19 -5.86 8.54
C ASP A 122 16.78 -6.82 9.57
N ARG A 123 15.97 -7.75 10.11
CA ARG A 123 16.47 -8.78 11.05
C ARG A 123 17.58 -9.63 10.44
N ARG A 124 17.45 -10.01 9.16
CA ARG A 124 18.49 -10.76 8.44
C ARG A 124 19.76 -9.92 8.31
N LEU A 125 19.65 -8.64 7.98
CA LEU A 125 20.79 -7.73 7.84
C LEU A 125 21.55 -7.62 9.18
N HIS A 126 20.82 -7.40 10.28
CA HIS A 126 21.41 -7.31 11.62
C HIS A 126 22.08 -8.62 12.06
N GLN A 127 21.54 -9.79 11.68
CA GLN A 127 22.18 -11.07 11.95
C GLN A 127 23.49 -11.25 11.17
N VAL A 128 23.52 -10.82 9.90
CA VAL A 128 24.74 -10.87 9.08
C VAL A 128 25.80 -9.92 9.65
N GLU A 129 25.43 -8.70 10.00
CA GLU A 129 26.35 -7.74 10.63
C GLU A 129 26.86 -8.24 12.00
N LYS A 130 25.99 -8.87 12.80
CA LYS A 130 26.38 -9.47 14.08
C LYS A 130 27.38 -10.61 13.88
N LYS A 131 27.13 -11.51 12.91
CA LYS A 131 28.06 -12.60 12.58
C LYS A 131 29.40 -12.09 12.08
N GLN A 132 29.41 -11.11 11.17
CA GLN A 132 30.65 -10.48 10.70
C GLN A 132 31.44 -9.85 11.86
N ARG A 133 30.77 -9.17 12.79
CA ARG A 133 31.41 -8.63 14.00
C ARG A 133 31.87 -9.69 14.99
N GLU A 134 31.28 -10.88 14.99
CA GLU A 134 31.70 -12.01 15.83
C GLU A 134 32.90 -12.73 15.21
N GLU A 135 32.91 -12.96 13.89
CA GLU A 135 34.04 -13.50 13.13
C GLU A 135 35.27 -12.58 13.22
N GLU A 136 35.11 -11.27 13.05
CA GLU A 136 36.19 -10.29 13.26
C GLU A 136 36.71 -10.28 14.71
N LYS A 137 35.86 -10.59 15.70
CA LYS A 137 36.28 -10.68 17.11
C LYS A 137 36.99 -11.98 17.41
N GLU A 138 36.59 -13.09 16.79
CA GLU A 138 37.24 -14.39 16.93
C GLU A 138 38.61 -14.40 16.26
N GLU A 139 38.75 -13.85 15.05
CA GLU A 139 40.07 -13.65 14.41
C GLU A 139 40.98 -12.76 15.26
N ASN A 140 40.47 -11.63 15.75
CA ASN A 140 41.23 -10.75 16.64
C ASN A 140 41.54 -11.37 18.02
N GLN A 141 40.75 -12.33 18.50
CA GLN A 141 41.01 -13.05 19.75
C GLN A 141 42.06 -14.15 19.56
N MET A 142 42.01 -14.90 18.45
CA MET A 142 43.04 -15.88 18.10
C MET A 142 44.41 -15.22 17.89
N GLU A 143 44.47 -14.03 17.30
CA GLU A 143 45.71 -13.27 17.20
C GLU A 143 46.20 -12.77 18.57
N LYS A 144 45.30 -12.32 19.45
CA LYS A 144 45.65 -11.85 20.80
C LYS A 144 46.06 -12.94 21.78
N GLU A 145 45.55 -14.16 21.63
CA GLU A 145 45.98 -15.28 22.47
C GLU A 145 47.38 -15.78 22.12
N LYS A 146 47.81 -15.65 20.86
CA LYS A 146 49.19 -15.97 20.44
C LYS A 146 50.25 -14.98 20.94
N GLU A 147 49.86 -13.78 21.40
CA GLU A 147 50.79 -12.74 21.86
C GLU A 147 50.88 -12.55 23.37
N LYS A 148 50.19 -13.38 24.16
CA LYS A 148 50.18 -13.25 25.63
C LYS A 148 51.48 -13.65 26.34
N ASP A 149 52.48 -14.18 25.65
CA ASP A 149 53.69 -14.74 26.29
C ASP A 149 54.96 -13.86 26.27
N LYS A 150 54.86 -12.55 26.01
CA LYS A 150 56.03 -11.66 26.18
C LYS A 150 55.64 -10.36 26.88
N THR A 151 56.21 -10.15 28.08
CA THR A 151 56.21 -8.90 28.85
C THR A 151 56.96 -7.80 28.07
N THR A 152 56.32 -7.30 27.02
CA THR A 152 56.78 -6.20 26.20
C THR A 152 55.83 -5.01 26.41
N PRO A 153 56.32 -3.75 26.44
CA PRO A 153 55.47 -2.57 26.60
C PRO A 153 54.28 -2.50 25.61
N GLU A 154 54.41 -3.09 24.43
CA GLU A 154 53.33 -3.21 23.44
C GLU A 154 52.16 -4.09 23.92
N ALA A 155 52.43 -5.14 24.70
CA ALA A 155 51.38 -5.96 25.30
C ALA A 155 50.54 -5.16 26.31
N TRP A 156 51.18 -4.26 27.08
CA TRP A 156 50.49 -3.35 27.99
C TRP A 156 49.60 -2.35 27.26
N ILE A 157 50.10 -1.72 26.20
CA ILE A 157 49.33 -0.78 25.39
C ILE A 157 48.09 -1.46 24.79
N ARG A 158 48.23 -2.70 24.32
CA ARG A 158 47.11 -3.49 23.79
C ARG A 158 46.08 -3.85 24.86
N ALA A 159 46.53 -4.23 26.05
CA ALA A 159 45.64 -4.51 27.18
C ALA A 159 44.84 -3.25 27.58
N GLU A 160 45.48 -2.09 27.62
CA GLU A 160 44.81 -0.83 27.96
C GLU A 160 43.81 -0.41 26.87
N ARG A 161 44.18 -0.52 25.58
CA ARG A 161 43.25 -0.29 24.45
C ARG A 161 42.04 -1.22 24.51
N LEU A 162 42.23 -2.48 24.90
CA LEU A 162 41.13 -3.43 25.04
C LEU A 162 40.20 -3.03 26.19
N ARG A 163 40.76 -2.57 27.31
CA ARG A 163 39.97 -2.06 28.44
C ARG A 163 39.14 -0.85 28.04
N ALA A 164 39.75 0.14 27.38
CA ALA A 164 39.05 1.33 26.88
C ALA A 164 37.91 0.95 25.92
N LYS A 165 38.15 0.03 24.98
CA LYS A 165 37.09 -0.47 24.08
C LYS A 165 35.95 -1.18 24.81
N GLN A 166 36.25 -1.91 25.88
CA GLN A 166 35.22 -2.57 26.70
C GLN A 166 34.40 -1.57 27.50
N GLU A 167 35.02 -0.49 27.99
CA GLU A 167 34.33 0.60 28.67
C GLU A 167 33.41 1.36 27.71
N GLU A 168 33.91 1.71 26.52
CA GLU A 168 33.12 2.34 25.46
C GLU A 168 31.93 1.46 25.05
N LYS A 169 32.15 0.14 24.89
CA LYS A 169 31.06 -0.80 24.60
C LYS A 169 29.98 -0.80 25.68
N LYS A 170 30.36 -0.79 26.96
CA LYS A 170 29.42 -0.73 28.08
C LYS A 170 28.65 0.59 28.11
N GLU A 171 29.30 1.70 27.77
CA GLU A 171 28.65 3.01 27.68
C GLU A 171 27.64 3.05 26.54
N LEU A 172 28.00 2.53 25.37
CA LEU A 172 27.10 2.40 24.23
C LEU A 172 25.90 1.49 24.54
N GLU A 173 26.12 0.35 25.19
CA GLU A 173 25.04 -0.55 25.63
C GLU A 173 24.07 0.16 26.59
N ARG A 174 24.59 0.95 27.54
CA ARG A 174 23.74 1.76 28.44
C ARG A 174 22.95 2.83 27.68
N LEU A 175 23.56 3.49 26.70
CA LEU A 175 22.88 4.50 25.88
C LEU A 175 21.76 3.87 25.05
N VAL A 176 21.98 2.69 24.48
CA VAL A 176 20.95 1.94 23.75
C VAL A 176 19.80 1.58 24.68
N GLU A 177 20.07 1.04 25.86
CA GLU A 177 19.02 0.70 26.83
C GLU A 177 18.22 1.94 27.29
N ALA A 178 18.91 3.06 27.52
CA ALA A 178 18.26 4.34 27.85
C ALA A 178 17.38 4.88 26.70
N LEU A 179 17.80 4.69 25.45
CA LEU A 179 17.00 5.07 24.29
C LEU A 179 15.80 4.15 24.09
N GLU A 180 15.96 2.85 24.27
CA GLU A 180 14.87 1.88 24.16
C GLU A 180 13.78 2.11 25.22
N THR A 181 14.18 2.36 26.47
CA THR A 181 13.25 2.72 27.55
C THR A 181 12.50 4.01 27.24
N LYS A 182 13.22 5.06 26.81
CA LYS A 182 12.59 6.32 26.39
C LYS A 182 11.64 6.15 25.21
N ASN A 183 11.96 5.28 24.26
CA ASN A 183 11.10 4.99 23.11
C ASN A 183 9.81 4.29 23.56
N LYS A 184 9.91 3.28 24.44
CA LYS A 184 8.74 2.63 25.06
C LYS A 184 7.85 3.63 25.80
N ASP A 185 8.44 4.59 26.52
CA ASP A 185 7.70 5.63 27.22
C ASP A 185 6.96 6.56 26.26
N LEU A 186 7.64 7.03 25.21
CA LEU A 186 7.02 7.85 24.17
C LEU A 186 5.89 7.11 23.47
N GLN A 187 6.06 5.82 23.17
CA GLN A 187 5.02 5.01 22.56
C GLN A 187 3.78 4.89 23.46
N ARG A 188 3.97 4.68 24.78
CA ARG A 188 2.86 4.71 25.75
C ARG A 188 2.11 6.04 25.73
N VAL A 189 2.83 7.17 25.72
CA VAL A 189 2.21 8.51 25.67
C VAL A 189 1.44 8.70 24.36
N VAL A 190 1.97 8.26 23.22
CA VAL A 190 1.29 8.35 21.93
C VAL A 190 -0.01 7.53 21.94
N GLU A 191 0.04 6.30 22.44
CA GLU A 191 -1.16 5.45 22.56
C GLU A 191 -2.21 6.06 23.50
N GLU A 192 -1.78 6.62 24.62
CA GLU A 192 -2.66 7.32 25.55
C GLU A 192 -3.33 8.53 24.88
N LYS A 193 -2.56 9.37 24.16
CA LYS A 193 -3.11 10.50 23.41
C LYS A 193 -4.06 10.05 22.31
N ARG A 194 -3.77 8.95 21.62
CA ARG A 194 -4.66 8.35 20.63
C ARG A 194 -5.99 7.93 21.26
N ARG A 195 -5.96 7.26 22.42
CA ARG A 195 -7.18 6.87 23.15
C ARG A 195 -8.02 8.09 23.55
N HIS A 196 -7.38 9.14 24.07
CA HIS A 196 -8.07 10.39 24.43
C HIS A 196 -8.72 11.05 23.20
N ALA A 197 -7.99 11.17 22.09
CA ALA A 197 -8.52 11.74 20.85
C ALA A 197 -9.71 10.95 20.31
N THR A 198 -9.65 9.61 20.34
CA THR A 198 -10.79 8.75 19.95
C THR A 198 -12.00 8.96 20.87
N ALA A 199 -11.79 9.07 22.18
CA ALA A 199 -12.87 9.35 23.13
C ALA A 199 -13.50 10.73 22.89
N ASP A 200 -12.70 11.75 22.56
CA ASP A 200 -13.18 13.09 22.23
C ASP A 200 -14.04 13.10 20.96
N VAL A 201 -13.60 12.42 19.90
CA VAL A 201 -14.39 12.28 18.66
C VAL A 201 -15.74 11.63 18.95
N GLN A 202 -15.77 10.57 19.75
CA GLN A 202 -17.02 9.90 20.14
C GLN A 202 -17.92 10.80 21.02
N ARG A 203 -17.35 11.64 21.89
CA ARG A 203 -18.11 12.65 22.63
C ARG A 203 -18.72 13.69 21.69
N MET A 204 -17.94 14.21 20.74
CA MET A 204 -18.40 15.18 19.76
C MET A 204 -19.49 14.62 18.84
N GLN A 205 -19.35 13.39 18.37
CA GLN A 205 -20.36 12.73 17.55
C GLN A 205 -21.69 12.59 18.31
N ARG A 206 -21.65 12.18 19.58
CA ARG A 206 -22.86 12.12 20.42
C ARG A 206 -23.50 13.49 20.61
N ALA A 207 -22.71 14.53 20.89
CA ALA A 207 -23.22 15.90 21.01
C ALA A 207 -23.83 16.41 19.69
N ALA A 208 -23.21 16.12 18.55
CA ALA A 208 -23.73 16.48 17.23
C ALA A 208 -25.07 15.80 16.92
N ILE A 209 -25.21 14.51 17.26
CA ILE A 209 -26.48 13.78 17.12
C ILE A 209 -27.58 14.42 17.99
N GLN A 210 -27.28 14.72 19.25
CA GLN A 210 -28.22 15.37 20.17
C GLN A 210 -28.65 16.76 19.66
N LEU A 211 -27.70 17.58 19.19
CA LEU A 211 -27.98 18.88 18.59
C LEU A 211 -28.84 18.76 17.33
N GLY A 212 -28.57 17.76 16.49
CA GLY A 212 -29.39 17.46 15.32
C GLY A 212 -30.84 17.16 15.71
N GLN A 213 -31.05 16.27 16.68
CA GLN A 213 -32.38 15.92 17.20
C GLN A 213 -33.11 17.15 17.78
N MET A 214 -32.43 17.97 18.59
CA MET A 214 -33.01 19.19 19.13
C MET A 214 -33.36 20.22 18.04
N SER A 215 -32.53 20.33 17.00
CA SER A 215 -32.82 21.22 15.86
C SER A 215 -34.07 20.78 15.10
N HIS A 216 -34.25 19.47 14.89
CA HIS A 216 -35.46 18.93 14.27
C HIS A 216 -36.71 19.26 15.11
N LEU A 217 -36.69 18.97 16.41
CA LEU A 217 -37.80 19.27 17.32
C LEU A 217 -38.14 20.77 17.34
N ALA A 218 -37.12 21.63 17.36
CA ALA A 218 -37.34 23.09 17.35
C ALA A 218 -37.97 23.57 16.04
N LYS A 219 -37.59 22.99 14.89
CA LYS A 219 -38.23 23.29 13.60
C LYS A 219 -39.68 22.84 13.57
N ASP A 220 -39.97 21.63 14.06
CA ASP A 220 -41.34 21.10 14.09
C ASP A 220 -42.25 21.98 14.95
N TYR A 221 -41.75 22.44 16.10
CA TYR A 221 -42.48 23.37 16.99
C TYR A 221 -42.71 24.74 16.34
N ALA A 222 -41.75 25.26 15.58
CA ALA A 222 -41.90 26.56 14.89
C ALA A 222 -42.88 26.51 13.70
N ILE A 223 -43.14 25.33 13.15
CA ILE A 223 -44.04 25.13 12.00
C ILE A 223 -45.48 24.82 12.45
N THR A 224 -45.68 24.42 13.71
CA THR A 224 -47.02 24.16 14.25
C THR A 224 -47.67 25.48 14.71
N PRO A 225 -48.81 25.91 14.11
CA PRO A 225 -49.47 27.17 14.40
C PRO A 225 -50.27 27.19 15.71
#